data_AF-A0AAE8K7B4-F1
#
_entry.id   AF-A0AAE8K7B4-F1
#
_cell.length_a   1.000
_cell.length_b   1.000
_cell.length_c   1.000
_cell.angle_alpha   90.00
_cell.angle_beta   90.00
_cell.angle_gamma   90.00
#
_symmetry.space_group_name_H-M   'P 1'
#
loop_
_entity.id
_entity.type
_entity.pdbx_description
1 polymer ?
#
loop_
_entity_poly.entity_id
_entity_poly.type
_entity_poly.pdbx_seq_one_letter_code
_entity_poly.pdbx_strand_id
1 'polypeptide(L)'
;MAQLLTQKDLAERWQMSVKSIEEYRKAGIIPTVEGIPAIRFNLQTILELEGTKLERFSPLERRRMEMELDEVKEENQKLKDILSNVLSNLAPIISLGKEV
;
A
#
# COMPACT_ATOMS: atom_id res chain seq x y z
N MET A 1 18.47 20.39 0.88
CA MET A 1 18.65 19.15 0.09
C MET A 1 18.29 17.98 0.98
N ALA A 2 17.43 17.05 0.55
CA ALA A 2 17.11 15.88 1.35
C ALA A 2 18.35 14.98 1.45
N GLN A 3 18.88 14.80 2.65
CA GLN A 3 20.02 13.92 2.88
C GLN A 3 19.57 12.48 2.71
N LEU A 4 20.25 11.74 1.82
CA LEU A 4 19.96 10.34 1.55
C LEU A 4 20.96 9.45 2.27
N LEU A 5 20.46 8.52 3.07
CA LEU A 5 21.25 7.53 3.78
C LEU A 5 21.39 6.25 2.94
N THR A 6 22.56 5.62 3.05
CA THR A 6 22.76 4.25 2.57
C THR A 6 22.34 3.23 3.64
N GLN A 7 22.32 1.95 3.27
CA GLN A 7 22.10 0.88 4.26
C GLN A 7 23.18 0.85 5.35
N LYS A 8 24.42 1.24 5.04
CA LYS A 8 25.52 1.28 6.01
C LYS A 8 25.31 2.42 7.01
N ASP A 9 24.96 3.60 6.51
CA ASP A 9 24.72 4.77 7.38
C ASP A 9 23.54 4.52 8.33
N LEU A 10 22.47 3.88 7.81
CA LEU A 10 21.32 3.53 8.62
C LEU A 10 21.63 2.44 9.65
N ALA A 11 22.42 1.43 9.26
CA ALA A 11 22.86 0.36 10.15
C ALA A 11 23.72 0.91 11.31
N GLU A 12 24.64 1.83 11.02
CA GLU A 12 25.46 2.51 12.03
C GLU A 12 24.60 3.33 12.98
N ARG A 13 23.65 4.11 12.43
CA ARG A 13 22.74 4.96 13.21
C ARG A 13 21.88 4.14 14.19
N TRP A 14 21.35 3.00 13.75
CA TRP A 14 20.51 2.13 14.58
C TRP A 14 21.32 1.12 15.41
N GLN A 15 22.65 1.11 15.28
CA GLN A 15 23.53 0.13 15.89
C GLN A 15 23.14 -1.33 15.55
N MET A 16 22.72 -1.54 14.31
CA MET A 16 22.27 -2.83 13.80
C MET A 16 23.20 -3.34 12.70
N SER A 17 23.05 -4.61 12.34
CA SER A 17 23.76 -5.14 11.17
C SER A 17 23.11 -4.63 9.87
N VAL A 18 23.91 -4.46 8.82
CA VAL A 18 23.42 -4.13 7.47
C VAL A 18 22.39 -5.16 6.99
N LYS A 19 22.56 -6.43 7.37
CA LYS A 19 21.64 -7.52 7.06
C LYS A 19 20.26 -7.28 7.69
N SER A 20 20.20 -6.82 8.94
CA SER A 20 18.94 -6.49 9.62
C SER A 20 18.21 -5.34 8.92
N ILE A 21 18.94 -4.32 8.47
CA ILE A 21 18.37 -3.23 7.66
C ILE A 21 17.84 -3.75 6.31
N GLU A 22 18.54 -4.69 5.69
CA GLU A 22 18.07 -5.33 4.45
C GLU A 22 16.77 -6.13 4.67
N GLU A 23 16.67 -6.85 5.79
CA GLU A 23 15.47 -7.59 6.19
C GLU A 23 14.28 -6.65 6.44
N TYR A 24 14.48 -5.55 7.16
CA TYR A 24 13.44 -4.54 7.38
C TYR A 24 12.98 -3.86 6.10
N ARG A 25 13.91 -3.58 5.17
CA ARG A 25 13.56 -3.12 3.82
C ARG A 25 12.73 -4.17 3.07
N LYS A 26 13.15 -5.45 3.07
CA LYS A 26 12.41 -6.55 2.41
C LYS A 26 11.01 -6.76 3.02
N ALA A 27 10.88 -6.55 4.32
CA ALA A 27 9.60 -6.57 5.02
C ALA A 27 8.74 -5.33 4.72
N GLY A 28 9.30 -4.29 4.09
CA GLY A 28 8.61 -3.03 3.80
C GLY A 28 8.41 -2.15 5.04
N ILE A 29 9.20 -2.36 6.10
CA ILE A 29 9.14 -1.54 7.34
C ILE A 29 9.83 -0.19 7.13
N ILE A 30 10.89 -0.15 6.32
CA ILE A 30 11.67 1.06 6.05
C ILE A 30 11.47 1.45 4.58
N PRO A 31 10.86 2.61 4.30
CA PRO A 31 10.65 3.10 2.94
C PRO A 31 11.97 3.47 2.27
N THR A 32 12.14 3.10 1.00
CA THR A 32 13.26 3.54 0.16
C THR A 32 12.81 4.66 -0.78
N VAL A 33 13.75 5.51 -1.18
CA VAL A 33 13.49 6.54 -2.19
C VAL A 33 13.34 5.90 -3.57
N GLU A 34 12.19 6.12 -4.19
CA GLU A 34 11.89 5.65 -5.54
C GLU A 34 12.58 6.50 -6.63
N GLY A 35 12.79 5.92 -7.81
CA GLY A 35 13.37 6.61 -8.96
C GLY A 35 14.90 6.72 -8.95
N ILE A 36 15.60 6.10 -7.98
CA ILE A 36 17.06 6.04 -7.93
C ILE A 36 17.52 4.57 -8.08
N PRO A 37 18.51 4.26 -8.94
CA PRO A 37 19.01 2.89 -9.14
C PRO A 37 19.64 2.26 -7.88
N ALA A 38 20.01 3.07 -6.90
CA ALA A 38 20.66 2.65 -5.67
C ALA A 38 19.70 2.76 -4.48
N ILE A 39 19.80 1.79 -3.57
CA ILE A 39 19.00 1.79 -2.33
C ILE A 39 19.41 2.99 -1.48
N ARG A 40 18.47 3.91 -1.28
CA ARG A 40 18.64 5.12 -0.49
C ARG A 40 17.42 5.32 0.41
N PHE A 41 17.67 5.85 1.60
CA PHE A 41 16.64 6.17 2.59
C PHE A 41 16.60 7.67 2.80
N ASN A 42 15.42 8.25 2.87
CA ASN A 42 15.28 9.67 3.17
C ASN A 42 15.46 9.87 4.69
N LEU A 43 16.42 10.73 5.08
CA LEU A 43 16.69 11.01 6.50
C LEU A 43 15.44 11.47 7.27
N GLN A 44 14.58 12.30 6.66
CA GLN A 44 13.37 12.82 7.29
C GLN A 44 12.41 11.67 7.65
N THR A 45 12.20 10.74 6.71
CA THR A 45 11.37 9.55 6.93
C THR A 45 11.94 8.64 8.02
N ILE A 46 13.27 8.47 8.07
CA ILE A 46 13.93 7.69 9.12
C ILE A 46 13.73 8.33 10.50
N LEU A 47 13.83 9.66 10.62
CA LEU A 47 13.61 10.38 11.88
C LEU A 47 12.17 10.20 12.40
N GLU A 48 11.19 10.18 11.50
CA GLU A 48 9.78 9.94 11.85
C GLU A 48 9.56 8.50 12.34
N LEU A 49 10.25 7.53 11.75
CA LEU A 49 10.23 6.12 12.18
C LEU A 49 10.89 5.90 13.54
N GLU A 50 11.98 6.61 13.83
CA GLU A 50 12.68 6.52 15.12
C GLU A 50 11.83 7.04 16.29
N GLY A 51 10.93 7.98 16.03
CA GLY A 51 10.00 8.54 17.02
C GLY A 51 8.71 7.73 17.22
N THR A 52 8.51 6.65 16.47
CA THR A 52 7.27 5.84 16.49
C THR A 52 7.57 4.36 16.68
N LYS A 53 6.57 3.53 16.99
CA LYS A 53 6.78 2.07 16.99
C LYS A 53 7.12 1.64 15.56
N LEU A 54 8.19 0.86 15.41
CA LEU A 54 8.60 0.23 14.14
C LEU A 54 7.54 -0.80 13.70
N GLU A 55 6.43 -0.32 13.15
CA GLU A 55 5.42 -1.12 12.49
C GLU A 55 5.58 -0.98 10.97
N ARG A 56 5.14 -1.99 10.21
CA ARG A 56 5.22 -2.02 8.74
C ARG A 56 4.50 -0.85 8.06
N PHE A 57 3.58 -0.21 8.77
CA PHE A 57 2.85 0.96 8.31
C PHE A 57 2.85 2.01 9.42
N SER A 58 3.12 3.26 9.06
CA SER A 58 2.82 4.38 9.95
C SER A 58 1.32 4.35 10.30
N PRO A 59 0.90 4.79 11.50
CA PRO A 59 -0.51 4.93 11.84
C PRO A 59 -1.31 5.75 10.81
N LEU A 60 -0.66 6.72 10.17
CA LEU A 60 -1.26 7.54 9.10
C LEU A 60 -1.42 6.76 7.81
N GLU A 61 -0.41 5.99 7.40
CA GLU A 61 -0.47 5.14 6.22
C GLU A 61 -1.50 4.03 6.38
N ARG A 62 -1.60 3.42 7.58
CA ARG A 62 -2.64 2.46 7.92
C ARG A 62 -4.04 3.07 7.73
N ARG A 63 -4.29 4.26 8.28
CA ARG A 63 -5.57 4.96 8.10
C ARG A 63 -5.88 5.27 6.64
N ARG A 64 -4.89 5.73 5.88
CA ARG A 64 -5.07 6.02 4.45
C ARG A 64 -5.43 4.75 3.68
N MET A 65 -4.72 3.65 3.92
CA MET A 65 -5.03 2.38 3.28
C MET A 65 -6.39 1.82 3.70
N GLU A 66 -6.80 2.00 4.96
CA GLU A 66 -8.15 1.63 5.42
C GLU A 66 -9.23 2.42 4.67
N MET A 67 -9.03 3.73 4.48
CA MET A 67 -9.93 4.56 3.67
C MET A 67 -9.98 4.12 2.20
N GLU A 68 -8.82 3.93 1.56
CA GLU A 68 -8.76 3.47 0.16
C GLU A 68 -9.41 2.08 -0.01
N LEU A 69 -9.26 1.19 0.98
CA LEU A 69 -9.90 -0.12 0.97
C LEU A 69 -11.43 -0.01 1.07
N ASP A 70 -11.93 0.88 1.93
CA ASP A 70 -13.36 1.09 2.12
C ASP A 70 -13.99 1.74 0.88
N GLU A 71 -13.32 2.72 0.26
CA GLU A 71 -13.74 3.32 -1.01
C GLU A 71 -13.85 2.26 -2.12
N VAL A 72 -12.82 1.43 -2.29
CA VAL A 72 -12.81 0.37 -3.31
C VAL A 72 -13.92 -0.67 -3.05
N LYS A 73 -14.18 -1.02 -1.79
CA LYS A 73 -15.28 -1.94 -1.45
C LYS A 73 -16.65 -1.34 -1.77
N GLU A 74 -16.85 -0.06 -1.48
CA GLU A 74 -18.09 0.64 -1.77
C GLU A 74 -18.34 0.71 -3.29
N GLU A 75 -17.32 1.05 -4.08
CA GLU A 75 -17.42 1.03 -5.55
C GLU A 75 -17.71 -0.38 -6.08
N ASN A 76 -17.04 -1.41 -5.55
CA ASN A 76 -17.27 -2.79 -5.95
C ASN A 76 -18.72 -3.22 -5.69
N GLN A 77 -19.28 -2.82 -4.54
CA GLN A 77 -20.67 -3.11 -4.21
C GLN A 77 -21.64 -2.38 -5.16
N LYS A 78 -21.43 -1.09 -5.41
CA LYS A 78 -22.24 -0.32 -6.37
C LYS A 78 -22.22 -0.96 -7.76
N LEU A 79 -21.06 -1.39 -8.24
CA LEU A 79 -20.92 -2.07 -9.53
C LEU A 79 -21.67 -3.41 -9.56
N LYS A 80 -21.60 -4.19 -8.49
CA LYS A 80 -22.36 -5.45 -8.35
C LYS A 80 -23.86 -5.21 -8.35
N ASP A 81 -24.34 -4.18 -7.67
CA ASP A 81 -25.76 -3.84 -7.61
C ASP A 81 -26.28 -3.41 -9.00
N ILE A 82 -25.52 -2.57 -9.71
CA ILE A 82 -25.82 -2.19 -11.10
C ILE A 82 -25.87 -3.43 -11.99
N LEU A 83 -24.87 -4.31 -11.89
CA LEU A 83 -24.82 -5.53 -12.68
C LEU A 83 -26.02 -6.44 -12.40
N SER A 84 -26.41 -6.60 -11.14
CA SER A 84 -27.60 -7.38 -10.76
C SER A 84 -28.86 -6.77 -11.36
N ASN A 85 -29.02 -5.45 -11.29
CA ASN A 85 -30.18 -4.76 -11.86
C ASN A 85 -30.25 -4.94 -13.39
N VAL A 86 -29.11 -4.82 -14.08
CA VAL A 86 -29.03 -5.06 -15.53
C VAL A 86 -29.41 -6.49 -15.87
N LEU A 87 -28.88 -7.49 -15.15
CA LEU A 87 -29.21 -8.89 -15.35
C LEU A 87 -30.70 -9.17 -15.11
N SER A 88 -31.29 -8.63 -14.04
CA SER A 88 -32.72 -8.76 -13.74
C SER A 88 -33.60 -8.15 -14.84
N ASN A 89 -33.21 -7.00 -15.41
CA ASN A 89 -33.93 -6.37 -16.51
C ASN A 89 -33.80 -7.14 -17.84
N LEU A 90 -32.67 -7.80 -18.08
CA LEU A 90 -32.42 -8.59 -19.29
C LEU A 90 -33.01 -10.00 -19.22
N ALA A 91 -33.20 -10.56 -18.02
CA ALA A 91 -33.69 -11.93 -17.84
C ALA A 91 -35.02 -12.22 -18.58
N PRO A 92 -36.05 -11.34 -18.56
CA PRO A 92 -37.28 -11.54 -19.32
C PRO A 92 -37.07 -11.52 -20.85
N ILE A 93 -36.13 -10.71 -21.33
CA ILE A 93 -35.82 -10.59 -22.77
C ILE A 93 -35.11 -11.86 -23.26
N ILE A 94 -34.16 -12.36 -22.46
CA ILE A 94 -33.45 -13.61 -22.74
C ILE A 94 -34.40 -14.82 -22.69
N SER A 95 -35.39 -14.83 -21.79
CA SER A 95 -36.39 -15.90 -21.75
C SER A 95 -37.33 -15.88 -22.96
N LEU A 96 -37.76 -14.69 -23.40
CA LEU A 96 -38.61 -14.54 -24.60
C LEU A 96 -37.90 -14.96 -25.90
N GLY A 97 -36.59 -14.74 -26.01
CA GLY A 97 -35.80 -15.16 -27.17
C GLY A 97 -35.56 -16.66 -27.29
N LYS A 98 -35.91 -17.47 -26.28
CA LYS A 98 -35.81 -18.94 -26.30
C LYS A 98 -37.11 -19.64 -26.70
N GLU A 99 -38.22 -18.91 -26.77
CA GLU A 99 -39.55 -19.46 -27.13
C GLU A 99 -39.91 -19.20 -28.61
N VAL A 100 -38.99 -18.66 -29.42
CA VAL A 100 -39.14 -18.44 -30.88
C VAL A 100 -38.25 -19.41 -31.67
#